data_AF-A0A6F9A1C9-F1
#
_entry.id   AF-A0A6F9A1C9-F1
#
_cell.length_a   1.000
_cell.length_b   1.000
_cell.length_c   1.000
_cell.angle_alpha   90.00
_cell.angle_beta   90.00
_cell.angle_gamma   90.00
#
_symmetry.space_group_name_H-M   'P 1'
#
loop_
_entity.id
_entity.type
_entity.pdbx_description
1 polymer ?
#
loop_
_entity_poly.entity_id
_entity_poly.type
_entity_poly.pdbx_seq_one_letter_code
_entity_poly.pdbx_strand_id
1 'polypeptide(L)' 'MKLVFVAVLVLFALSSVDRVDSSAYDKIVTHSRIRARLQGPNVCALQQVMETKKKYFSTCRNWYKGTICGKK' A
#
# COMPACT_ATOMS: atom_id res chain seq x y z
N MET A 1 2.05 -0.45 -44.93
CA MET A 1 1.04 -1.33 -44.29
C MET A 1 1.61 -2.26 -43.23
N LYS A 2 2.79 -2.88 -43.42
CA LYS A 2 3.42 -3.76 -42.40
C LYS A 2 3.71 -3.07 -41.05
N LEU A 3 4.23 -1.84 -41.07
CA LEU A 3 4.56 -1.08 -39.84
C LEU A 3 3.33 -0.73 -39.00
N VAL A 4 2.21 -0.38 -39.64
CA VAL A 4 0.95 -0.08 -38.95
C VAL A 4 0.42 -1.33 -38.25
N PHE A 5 0.53 -2.49 -38.91
CA PHE A 5 0.12 -3.76 -38.34
C PHE A 5 0.94 -4.16 -37.10
N VAL A 6 2.26 -3.96 -37.17
CA VAL A 6 3.16 -4.20 -36.02
C VAL A 6 2.84 -3.24 -34.88
N ALA A 7 2.60 -1.95 -35.16
CA ALA A 7 2.26 -0.97 -34.15
C ALA A 7 0.94 -1.31 -33.43
N VAL A 8 -0.08 -1.74 -34.18
CA VAL A 8 -1.37 -2.17 -33.61
C VAL A 8 -1.20 -3.42 -32.75
N LEU A 9 -0.42 -4.40 -33.19
CA LEU A 9 -0.13 -5.61 -32.40
C LEU A 9 0.60 -5.29 -31.09
N VAL A 10 1.56 -4.37 -31.13
CA VAL A 10 2.30 -3.92 -29.93
C VAL A 10 1.37 -3.19 -28.97
N LEU A 11 0.51 -2.28 -29.46
CA LEU A 11 -0.46 -1.58 -28.62
C LEU A 11 -1.45 -2.56 -27.97
N PHE A 12 -1.91 -3.57 -28.72
CA PHE A 12 -2.82 -4.59 -28.22
C PHE A 12 -2.14 -5.45 -27.13
N ALA A 13 -0.90 -5.88 -27.37
CA ALA A 13 -0.12 -6.62 -26.39
C ALA A 13 0.11 -5.79 -25.11
N LEU A 14 0.47 -4.51 -25.23
CA LEU A 14 0.65 -3.61 -24.08
C LEU A 14 -0.64 -3.37 -23.32
N SER A 15 -1.80 -3.32 -23.99
CA SER A 15 -3.10 -3.17 -23.33
C SER A 15 -3.55 -4.42 -22.55
N SER A 16 -3.03 -5.60 -22.91
CA SER A 16 -3.28 -6.86 -22.19
C SER A 16 -2.38 -7.06 -20.97
N VAL A 17 -1.39 -6.19 -20.77
CA VAL A 17 -0.63 -6.13 -19.52
C VAL A 17 -1.51 -5.44 -18.48
N ASP A 18 -2.48 -6.21 -17.97
CA ASP A 18 -3.34 -5.75 -16.89
C ASP A 18 -2.50 -5.33 -15.68
N ARG A 19 -2.97 -4.29 -15.00
CA ARG A 19 -2.39 -3.87 -13.73
C ARG A 19 -2.64 -4.99 -12.73
N VAL A 20 -1.59 -5.68 -12.30
CA VAL A 20 -1.69 -6.64 -11.18
C VAL A 20 -2.37 -5.94 -10.01
N ASP A 21 -3.56 -6.41 -9.65
CA ASP A 21 -4.29 -5.87 -8.53
C ASP A 21 -3.44 -6.01 -7.27
N SER A 22 -3.15 -4.87 -6.63
CA SER A 22 -2.37 -4.87 -5.41
C SER A 22 -3.13 -5.64 -4.34
N SER A 23 -2.44 -6.50 -3.60
CA SER A 23 -3.04 -7.22 -2.48
C SER A 23 -3.66 -6.23 -1.49
N ALA A 24 -4.66 -6.67 -0.71
CA ALA A 24 -5.19 -5.88 0.40
C ALA A 24 -4.05 -5.39 1.34
N TYR A 25 -3.02 -6.23 1.51
CA TYR A 25 -1.81 -5.88 2.25
C TYR A 25 -1.02 -4.74 1.59
N ASP A 26 -0.82 -4.80 0.27
CA ASP A 26 -0.07 -3.78 -0.47
C ASP A 26 -0.78 -2.42 -0.44
N LYS A 27 -2.11 -2.42 -0.51
CA LYS A 27 -2.92 -1.20 -0.37
C LYS A 27 -2.72 -0.56 1.02
N ILE A 28 -2.71 -1.38 2.07
CA ILE A 28 -2.44 -0.94 3.44
C ILE A 28 -1.05 -0.31 3.55
N VAL A 29 -0.01 -1.04 3.15
CA VAL A 29 1.39 -0.58 3.23
C VAL A 29 1.61 0.67 2.40
N THR A 30 0.98 0.78 1.23
CA THR A 30 1.06 1.97 0.37
C THR A 30 0.52 3.20 1.09
N HIS A 31 -0.64 3.09 1.74
CA HIS A 31 -1.21 4.20 2.50
C HIS A 31 -0.37 4.57 3.74
N SER A 32 0.24 3.59 4.40
CA SER A 32 1.18 3.82 5.50
C SER A 32 2.43 4.56 5.04
N ARG A 33 3.01 4.17 3.89
CA ARG A 33 4.14 4.88 3.28
C ARG A 33 3.82 6.32 2.91
N ILE A 34 2.62 6.61 2.40
CA ILE A 34 2.18 7.99 2.10
C ILE A 34 2.14 8.83 3.38
N ARG A 35 1.52 8.31 4.44
CA ARG A 35 1.46 8.99 5.75
C ARG A 35 2.85 9.20 6.34
N ALA A 36 3.74 8.23 6.23
CA ALA A 36 5.13 8.38 6.65
C ALA A 36 5.85 9.52 5.90
N ARG A 37 5.56 9.73 4.60
CA ARG A 37 6.12 10.86 3.84
C ARG A 37 5.64 12.22 4.37
N LEU A 38 4.36 12.32 4.76
CA LEU A 38 3.80 13.54 5.35
C LEU A 38 4.45 13.89 6.69
N GLN A 39 4.76 12.88 7.50
CA GLN A 39 5.34 13.07 8.84
C GLN A 39 6.87 13.27 8.83
N GLY A 40 7.56 12.78 7.80
CA GLY A 40 9.01 12.88 7.65
C GLY A 40 9.77 11.58 7.93
N PRO A 41 11.09 11.57 7.69
CA PRO A 41 11.94 10.42 7.97
C PRO A 41 12.06 10.18 9.49
N ASN A 42 12.34 8.93 9.88
CA ASN A 42 12.60 8.53 11.27
C ASN A 42 11.42 8.73 12.25
N VAL A 43 10.18 8.72 11.74
CA VAL A 43 8.97 8.78 12.57
C VAL A 43 8.44 7.38 12.89
N CYS A 44 8.00 7.21 14.15
CA CYS A 44 7.43 5.98 14.67
C CYS A 44 5.96 6.16 15.05
N ALA A 45 5.19 5.08 14.92
CA ALA A 45 3.79 5.03 15.30
C ALA A 45 3.63 4.10 16.52
N LEU A 46 3.01 4.63 17.57
CA LEU A 46 2.66 3.89 18.78
C LEU A 46 1.14 3.73 18.83
N GLN A 47 0.66 2.49 18.83
CA GLN A 47 -0.76 2.16 18.98
C GLN A 47 -1.00 1.60 20.36
N GLN A 48 -2.03 2.10 21.05
CA GLN A 48 -2.50 1.52 22.30
C GLN A 48 -3.88 0.92 22.05
N VAL A 49 -4.07 -0.32 22.46
CA VAL A 49 -5.37 -1.00 22.30
C VAL A 49 -6.32 -0.48 23.37
N MET A 50 -7.52 -0.05 22.94
CA MET A 50 -8.59 0.43 23.83
C MET A 50 -8.77 -0.49 25.04
N GLU A 51 -8.91 0.12 26.21
CA GLU A 51 -9.16 -0.55 27.51
C GLU A 51 -8.01 -1.46 27.99
N THR A 52 -6.85 -1.45 27.32
CA THR A 52 -5.68 -2.20 27.77
C THR A 52 -4.45 -1.30 27.88
N LYS A 53 -3.45 -1.79 28.61
CA LYS A 53 -2.10 -1.18 28.64
C LYS A 53 -1.19 -1.70 27.51
N LYS A 54 -1.71 -2.54 26.59
CA LYS A 54 -0.91 -3.11 25.50
C LYS A 54 -0.60 -2.01 24.48
N LYS A 55 0.69 -1.84 24.21
CA LYS A 55 1.22 -0.86 23.25
C LYS A 55 1.98 -1.60 22.15
N TYR A 56 1.72 -1.22 20.91
CA TYR A 56 2.33 -1.78 19.72
C TYR A 56 3.14 -0.68 19.04
N PHE A 57 4.44 -0.94 18.89
CA PHE A 57 5.37 -0.03 18.25
C PHE A 57 5.60 -0.47 16.80
N SER A 58 5.49 0.47 15.87
CA SER A 58 5.74 0.24 14.46
C SER A 58 6.38 1.47 13.83
N THR A 59 7.04 1.30 12.69
CA THR A 59 7.45 2.44 11.87
C THR A 59 6.24 3.02 11.17
N CYS A 60 6.20 4.34 10.91
CA CYS A 60 5.09 4.94 10.16
C CYS A 60 4.90 4.34 8.76
N ARG A 61 5.97 3.77 8.17
CA ARG A 61 5.92 3.08 6.86
C ARG A 61 5.09 1.81 6.87
N ASN A 62 5.07 1.09 7.99
CA ASN A 62 4.34 -0.18 8.16
C ASN A 62 3.11 -0.02 9.08
N TRP A 63 2.87 1.18 9.59
CA TRP A 63 1.79 1.43 10.54
C TRP A 63 0.41 1.21 9.91
N TYR A 64 -0.36 0.26 10.44
CA TYR A 64 -1.71 -0.02 9.97
C TYR A 64 -2.75 0.40 11.00
N LYS A 65 -3.72 1.22 10.56
CA LYS A 65 -4.86 1.66 11.40
C LYS A 65 -5.98 0.61 11.35
N GLY A 66 -5.72 -0.55 11.94
CA GLY A 66 -6.68 -1.65 12.10
C GLY A 66 -7.13 -1.83 13.54
N THR A 67 -8.14 -2.67 13.74
CA THR A 67 -8.47 -3.20 15.07
C THR A 67 -7.43 -4.22 15.50
N ILE A 68 -7.02 -4.18 16.77
CA ILE A 68 -6.22 -5.23 17.39
C ILE A 68 -7.14 -6.02 18.31
N CYS A 69 -7.24 -7.33 18.06
CA CYS A 69 -8.15 -8.21 18.79
C CYS A 69 -9.62 -7.71 18.80
N GLY A 70 -10.10 -7.15 17.68
CA GLY A 70 -11.45 -6.61 17.57
C GLY A 70 -11.68 -5.24 18.23
N LYS A 71 -10.66 -4.68 18.90
CA LYS A 71 -10.71 -3.37 19.54
C LYS A 71 -9.97 -2.34 18.69
N LYS A 72 -10.57 -1.16 18.46
CA LYS A 72 -9.93 -0.05 17.71
C LYS A 72 -8.90 0.70 18.55
#